data_AF-A0A7X5C8S5-F1
#
_entry.id   AF-A0A7X5C8S5-F1
#
_cell.length_a   1.000
_cell.length_b   1.000
_cell.length_c   1.000
_cell.angle_alpha   90.00
_cell.angle_beta   90.00
_cell.angle_gamma   90.00
#
_symmetry.space_group_name_H-M   'P 1'
#
loop_
_entity.id
_entity.type
_entity.pdbx_description
1 polymer ?
#
loop_
_entity_poly.entity_id
_entity_poly.type
_entity_poly.pdbx_seq_one_letter_code
_entity_poly.pdbx_strand_id
1 'polypeptide(L)' 'MITANDAREKTEPVRQNGVKREMERIEHEIEQAISKGDNNIALDGTISHPTAECLRNLGYEVSTGSQYNEEYFTIKW' A
#
# COMPACT_ATOMS: atom_id res chain seq x y z
N MET A 1 -20.13 -25.24 8.15
CA MET A 1 -18.85 -24.94 8.80
C MET A 1 -17.85 -24.68 7.67
N ILE A 2 -17.40 -23.45 7.49
CA ILE A 2 -16.40 -23.15 6.46
C ILE A 2 -15.05 -23.50 7.07
N THR A 3 -14.33 -24.43 6.47
CA THR A 3 -13.01 -24.85 6.92
C THR A 3 -12.01 -23.72 6.71
N ALA A 4 -11.00 -23.57 7.57
CA ALA A 4 -9.98 -22.52 7.44
C ALA A 4 -9.27 -22.52 6.06
N ASN A 5 -9.25 -23.69 5.39
CA ASN A 5 -8.74 -23.86 4.04
C ASN A 5 -9.68 -23.26 2.97
N ASP A 6 -11.00 -23.47 3.07
CA ASP A 6 -11.99 -22.86 2.17
C ASP A 6 -12.06 -21.34 2.32
N ALA A 7 -11.79 -20.83 3.53
CA ALA A 7 -11.68 -19.39 3.77
C ALA A 7 -10.45 -18.79 3.08
N ARG A 8 -9.30 -19.50 3.09
CA ARG A 8 -8.07 -19.09 2.40
C ARG A 8 -8.21 -19.12 0.88
N GLU A 9 -8.80 -20.16 0.32
CA GLU A 9 -8.95 -20.31 -1.13
C GLU A 9 -9.85 -19.22 -1.75
N LYS A 10 -10.88 -18.77 -1.00
CA LYS A 10 -11.74 -17.66 -1.41
C LYS A 10 -11.14 -16.28 -1.16
N THR A 11 -10.16 -16.15 -0.26
CA THR A 11 -9.56 -14.85 0.07
C THR A 11 -8.37 -14.51 -0.82
N GLU A 12 -7.71 -15.47 -1.46
CA GLU A 12 -6.57 -15.19 -2.35
C GLU A 12 -6.89 -14.25 -3.53
N PRO A 13 -8.00 -14.43 -4.30
CA PRO A 13 -8.37 -13.48 -5.36
C PRO A 13 -8.85 -12.14 -4.78
N VAL A 14 -9.48 -12.14 -3.61
CA VAL A 14 -9.89 -10.91 -2.89
C VAL A 14 -8.65 -10.14 -2.40
N ARG A 15 -7.60 -10.86 -2.00
CA ARG A 15 -6.32 -10.31 -1.53
C ARG A 15 -5.55 -9.65 -2.68
N GLN A 16 -5.52 -10.28 -3.85
CA GLN A 16 -4.95 -9.68 -5.06
C GLN A 16 -5.73 -8.43 -5.52
N ASN A 17 -7.06 -8.47 -5.44
CA ASN A 17 -7.87 -7.30 -5.75
C ASN A 17 -7.64 -6.14 -4.76
N GLY A 18 -7.42 -6.47 -3.47
CA GLY A 18 -7.04 -5.49 -2.44
C GLY A 18 -5.70 -4.82 -2.73
N VAL A 19 -4.67 -5.60 -3.09
CA VAL A 19 -3.33 -5.08 -3.45
C VAL A 19 -3.39 -4.19 -4.68
N LYS A 20 -4.14 -4.58 -5.73
CA LYS A 20 -4.30 -3.75 -6.93
C LYS A 20 -4.92 -2.39 -6.59
N ARG A 21 -5.99 -2.38 -5.80
CA ARG A 21 -6.68 -1.16 -5.40
C ARG A 21 -5.83 -0.27 -4.50
N GLU A 22 -5.02 -0.86 -3.64
CA GLU A 22 -4.05 -0.12 -2.81
C GLU A 22 -3.00 0.56 -3.70
N MET A 23 -2.48 -0.14 -4.69
CA MET A 23 -1.49 0.41 -5.62
C MET A 23 -2.06 1.52 -6.51
N GLU A 24 -3.29 1.36 -7.02
CA GLU A 24 -4.00 2.41 -7.78
C GLU A 24 -4.21 3.69 -6.94
N ARG A 25 -4.51 3.55 -5.65
CA ARG A 25 -4.62 4.70 -4.74
C ARG A 25 -3.29 5.39 -4.53
N ILE A 26 -2.22 4.63 -4.30
CA ILE A 26 -0.87 5.17 -4.10
C ILE A 26 -0.40 5.92 -5.35
N GLU A 27 -0.59 5.33 -6.54
CA GLU A 27 -0.22 5.96 -7.81
C GLU A 27 -0.93 7.31 -7.98
N HIS A 28 -2.25 7.35 -7.73
CA HIS A 28 -3.02 8.59 -7.82
C HIS A 28 -2.54 9.68 -6.84
N GLU A 29 -2.15 9.31 -5.63
CA GLU A 29 -1.62 10.25 -4.64
C GLU A 29 -0.22 10.75 -5.03
N ILE A 30 0.63 9.88 -5.61
CA ILE A 30 1.93 10.28 -6.16
C ILE A 30 1.75 11.28 -7.31
N GLU A 31 0.85 11.01 -8.25
CA GLU A 31 0.59 11.94 -9.38
C GLU A 31 0.09 13.31 -8.89
N GLN A 32 -0.78 13.32 -7.89
CA GLN A 32 -1.25 14.57 -7.27
C GLN A 32 -0.13 15.32 -6.56
N ALA A 33 0.75 14.60 -5.84
CA ALA A 33 1.89 15.19 -5.15
C ALA A 33 2.93 15.74 -6.15
N ILE A 34 3.23 15.03 -7.23
CA ILE A 34 4.07 15.51 -8.33
C ILE A 34 3.48 16.80 -8.93
N SER A 35 2.16 16.84 -9.14
CA SER A 35 1.47 18.03 -9.66
C SER A 35 1.55 19.24 -8.70
N LYS A 36 1.69 18.99 -7.40
CA LYS A 36 1.91 20.02 -6.37
C LYS A 36 3.38 20.43 -6.23
N GLY A 37 4.31 19.67 -6.83
CA GLY A 37 5.75 19.86 -6.70
C GLY A 37 6.36 19.16 -5.49
N ASP A 38 5.62 18.26 -4.85
CA ASP A 38 6.12 17.42 -3.76
C ASP A 38 6.89 16.21 -4.33
N ASN A 39 7.82 15.68 -3.53
CA ASN A 39 8.62 14.49 -3.85
C ASN A 39 8.34 13.30 -2.91
N ASN A 40 7.32 13.45 -2.08
CA ASN A 40 6.92 12.43 -1.13
C ASN A 40 5.42 12.53 -0.86
N ILE A 41 4.84 11.39 -0.46
CA ILE A 41 3.50 11.31 0.10
C ILE A 41 3.55 10.62 1.44
N ALA A 42 2.71 11.07 2.38
CA ALA A 42 2.44 10.38 3.63
C ALA A 42 0.97 9.99 3.63
N LEU A 43 0.70 8.70 3.85
CA LEU A 43 -0.63 8.14 3.88
C LEU A 43 -0.87 7.44 5.22
N ASP A 44 -2.04 7.66 5.78
CA ASP A 44 -2.47 6.99 7.01
C ASP A 44 -2.86 5.53 6.72
N GLY A 45 -2.55 4.67 7.67
CA GLY A 45 -2.79 3.24 7.64
C GLY A 45 -1.55 2.40 7.36
N THR A 46 -1.79 1.13 7.04
CA THR A 46 -0.75 0.15 6.72
C THR A 46 -0.68 -0.09 5.22
N ILE A 47 0.53 -0.18 4.69
CA ILE A 47 0.76 -0.67 3.33
C ILE A 47 0.94 -2.20 3.35
N SER A 48 0.33 -2.89 2.38
CA SER A 48 0.51 -4.33 2.23
C SER A 48 1.95 -4.65 1.83
N HIS A 49 2.54 -5.69 2.42
CA HIS A 49 3.90 -6.14 2.09
C HIS A 49 4.19 -6.27 0.57
N PRO A 50 3.34 -6.95 -0.25
CA PRO A 50 3.60 -7.05 -1.69
C PRO A 50 3.59 -5.70 -2.41
N THR A 51 2.75 -4.76 -1.98
CA THR A 51 2.70 -3.40 -2.53
C THR A 51 3.99 -2.64 -2.21
N ALA A 52 4.43 -2.72 -0.95
CA ALA A 52 5.67 -2.08 -0.51
C ALA A 52 6.92 -2.66 -1.19
N GLU A 53 6.95 -3.95 -1.49
CA GLU A 53 8.02 -4.56 -2.28
C GLU A 53 7.98 -4.14 -3.75
N CYS A 54 6.79 -4.08 -4.37
CA CYS A 54 6.65 -3.57 -5.74
C CYS A 54 7.17 -2.14 -5.87
N LEU A 55 6.79 -1.25 -4.94
CA LEU A 55 7.26 0.13 -4.91
C LEU A 55 8.78 0.21 -4.74
N ARG A 56 9.35 -0.58 -3.82
CA ARG A 56 10.81 -0.63 -3.65
C ARG A 56 11.55 -1.12 -4.90
N ASN A 57 11.00 -2.11 -5.60
CA ASN A 57 11.55 -2.61 -6.86
C ASN A 57 11.47 -1.57 -8.00
N LEU A 58 10.47 -0.70 -7.98
CA LEU A 58 10.34 0.42 -8.92
C LEU A 58 11.30 1.59 -8.59
N GLY A 59 11.97 1.57 -7.44
CA GLY A 59 12.91 2.60 -6.99
C GLY A 59 12.35 3.57 -5.96
N TYR A 60 11.12 3.37 -5.49
CA TYR A 60 10.53 4.20 -4.45
C TYR A 60 11.07 3.82 -3.06
N GLU A 61 11.32 4.82 -2.22
CA GLU A 61 11.62 4.62 -0.81
C GLU A 61 10.30 4.54 -0.02
N VAL A 62 10.00 3.36 0.54
CA VAL A 62 8.82 3.15 1.38
C VAL A 62 9.26 3.05 2.84
N SER A 63 8.79 3.98 3.67
CA SER A 63 8.97 3.99 5.12
C SER A 63 7.65 3.75 5.81
N THR A 64 7.61 2.87 6.80
CA THR A 64 6.42 2.67 7.66
C THR A 64 6.73 3.20 9.05
N GLY A 65 5.76 3.86 9.67
CA GLY A 65 5.87 4.44 11.00
C GLY A 65 4.58 4.23 11.79
N SER A 66 4.65 4.49 13.10
CA SER A 66 3.47 4.59 13.94
C SER A 66 3.60 5.85 14.80
N GLN A 67 2.55 6.67 14.83
CA GLN A 67 2.50 7.88 15.63
C GLN A 67 1.13 7.94 16.30
N TYR A 68 1.10 8.15 17.62
CA TYR A 68 -0.15 8.24 18.40
C TYR A 68 -1.11 7.04 18.23
N ASN A 69 -0.56 5.81 18.13
CA ASN A 69 -1.30 4.57 17.81
C ASN A 69 -1.91 4.52 16.41
N GLU A 70 -1.60 5.47 15.54
CA GLU A 70 -1.96 5.45 14.13
C GLU A 70 -0.75 4.97 13.33
N GLU A 71 -0.95 3.91 12.54
CA GLU A 71 0.05 3.47 11.58
C GLU A 71 0.01 4.40 10.38
N TYR A 72 1.17 4.73 9.82
CA TYR A 72 1.28 5.51 8.61
C TYR A 72 2.44 4.99 7.77
N PHE A 73 2.40 5.30 6.48
CA PHE A 73 3.53 5.04 5.59
C PHE A 73 3.82 6.24 4.73
N THR A 74 5.10 6.39 4.40
CA THR A 74 5.61 7.47 3.56
C THR A 74 6.29 6.85 2.36
N ILE A 75 6.01 7.40 1.18
CA ILE A 75 6.62 6.98 -0.08
C ILE A 75 7.35 8.19 -0.66
N LYS A 76 8.60 8.00 -1.05
CA LYS A 76 9.44 9.01 -1.69
C LYS A 76 10.00 8.50 -3.01
N TRP A 77 10.23 9.41 -3.95
CA TRP A 77 10.85 9.15 -5.26
C TRP A 77 11.94 10.17 -5.58
#